data_AF-A0A520K470-F1
#
_entry.id   AF-A0A520K470-F1
#
_cell.length_a   1.000
_cell.length_b   1.000
_cell.length_c   1.000
_cell.angle_alpha   90.00
_cell.angle_beta   90.00
_cell.angle_gamma   90.00
#
_symmetry.space_group_name_H-M   'P 1'
#
loop_
_entity.id
_entity.type
_entity.pdbx_description
1 polymer ?
#
loop_
_entity_poly.entity_id
_entity_poly.type
_entity_poly.pdbx_seq_one_letter_code
_entity_poly.pdbx_strand_id
1 'polypeptide(L)'
;MDNVNLLELTKHIVRLQKEIYQEFTGSEQMNPHKARLLADCLDYFLYLVLDQLEGRGEYKTQELVDQLMRCEAYCKKELDRLHADFFATLLQLISAKYNITMLRGKASERAEFEQSWKRTREELGI
;
A
#
# COMPACT_ATOMS: atom_id res chain seq x y z
N MET A 1 -10.81 12.37 14.30
CA MET A 1 -9.62 12.52 13.44
C MET A 1 -10.07 13.17 12.16
N ASP A 2 -9.38 14.21 11.71
CA ASP A 2 -9.70 14.87 10.44
C ASP A 2 -9.65 13.84 9.29
N ASN A 3 -10.51 14.01 8.28
CA ASN A 3 -10.52 13.17 7.09
C ASN A 3 -9.25 13.43 6.28
N VAL A 4 -8.13 12.84 6.69
CA VAL A 4 -6.87 12.94 5.98
C VAL A 4 -6.95 12.08 4.73
N ASN A 5 -6.72 12.73 3.58
CA ASN A 5 -6.73 12.09 2.28
C ASN A 5 -5.41 11.31 2.08
N LEU A 6 -5.50 9.99 1.96
CA LEU A 6 -4.35 9.09 1.78
C LEU A 6 -3.49 9.48 0.57
N LEU A 7 -4.10 10.01 -0.50
CA LEU A 7 -3.37 10.46 -1.69
C LEU A 7 -2.54 11.71 -1.41
N GLU A 8 -3.05 12.67 -0.64
CA GLU A 8 -2.29 13.87 -0.27
C GLU A 8 -1.12 13.52 0.65
N LEU A 9 -1.34 12.62 1.60
CA LEU A 9 -0.25 12.11 2.45
C LEU A 9 0.81 11.38 1.62
N THR A 10 0.40 10.57 0.65
CA THR A 10 1.31 9.89 -0.28
C THR A 10 2.15 10.88 -1.10
N LYS A 11 1.55 11.97 -1.60
CA LYS A 11 2.30 13.03 -2.29
C LYS A 11 3.37 13.64 -1.40
N HIS A 12 3.08 13.87 -0.12
CA HIS A 12 4.06 14.37 0.84
C HIS A 12 5.21 13.40 1.09
N ILE A 13 4.90 12.10 1.25
CA ILE A 13 5.90 11.02 1.41
C ILE A 13 6.86 11.01 0.21
N VAL A 14 6.32 10.93 -1.01
CA VAL A 14 7.13 10.88 -2.25
C VAL A 14 7.99 12.14 -2.40
N ARG A 15 7.43 13.32 -2.10
CA ARG A 15 8.18 14.58 -2.14
C ARG A 15 9.34 14.57 -1.13
N LEU A 16 9.07 14.26 0.13
CA LEU A 16 10.08 14.24 1.19
C LEU A 16 11.20 13.24 0.88
N GLN A 17 10.86 12.05 0.38
CA GLN A 17 11.83 11.06 -0.05
C GLN A 17 12.73 11.59 -1.16
N LYS A 18 12.17 12.21 -2.22
CA LYS A 18 12.96 12.80 -3.31
C LYS A 18 13.91 13.90 -2.82
N GLU A 19 13.44 14.77 -1.92
CA GLU A 19 14.27 15.80 -1.30
C GLU A 19 15.43 15.19 -0.51
N ILE A 20 15.17 14.17 0.30
CA ILE A 20 16.19 13.46 1.09
C ILE A 20 17.25 12.81 0.17
N TYR A 21 16.81 12.13 -0.89
CA TYR A 21 17.75 11.51 -1.85
C TYR A 21 18.63 12.56 -2.54
N GLN A 22 18.06 13.69 -2.95
CA GLN A 22 18.82 14.78 -3.57
C GLN A 22 19.88 15.35 -2.62
N GLU A 23 19.52 15.60 -1.35
CA GLU A 23 20.45 16.08 -0.32
C GLU A 23 21.59 15.08 -0.07
N PHE A 24 21.27 13.79 -0.03
CA PHE A 24 22.25 12.73 0.15
C PHE A 24 23.25 12.67 -1.01
N THR A 25 22.79 12.80 -2.25
CA THR A 25 23.67 12.82 -3.44
C THR A 25 24.55 14.07 -3.53
N GLY A 26 24.15 15.18 -2.92
CA GLY A 26 24.84 16.47 -3.03
C GLY A 26 25.74 16.82 -1.85
N SER A 27 25.52 16.25 -0.66
CA SER A 27 26.19 16.70 0.58
C SER A 27 26.69 15.59 1.50
N GLU A 28 26.45 14.30 1.16
CA GLU A 28 26.72 13.11 2.01
C GLU A 28 26.09 13.15 3.42
N GLN A 29 25.33 14.19 3.76
CA GLN A 29 24.64 14.35 5.03
C GLN A 29 23.13 14.44 4.82
N MET A 30 22.40 13.53 5.46
CA MET A 30 20.95 13.51 5.45
C MET A 30 20.40 14.50 6.48
N ASN A 31 19.44 15.36 6.11
CA ASN A 31 18.76 16.22 7.06
C ASN A 31 17.90 15.39 8.04
N PRO A 32 18.24 15.34 9.34
CA PRO A 32 17.55 14.47 10.30
C PRO A 32 16.09 14.88 10.53
N HIS A 33 15.76 16.17 10.37
CA HIS A 33 14.38 16.64 10.50
C HIS A 33 13.49 16.11 9.37
N LYS A 34 13.98 16.13 8.12
CA LYS A 34 13.23 15.58 6.97
C LYS A 34 13.04 14.08 7.08
N ALA A 35 14.08 13.35 7.51
CA ALA A 35 13.98 11.91 7.73
C ALA A 35 12.93 11.56 8.79
N ARG A 36 12.88 12.33 9.89
CA ARG A 36 11.84 12.19 10.91
C ARG A 36 10.44 12.47 10.35
N LEU A 37 10.27 13.56 9.59
CA LEU A 37 8.98 13.89 8.97
C LEU A 37 8.49 12.77 8.03
N LEU A 38 9.40 12.18 7.24
CA LEU A 38 9.08 11.06 6.38
C LEU A 38 8.59 9.85 7.18
N ALA A 39 9.29 9.50 8.27
CA ALA A 39 8.87 8.42 9.17
C ALA A 39 7.49 8.69 9.80
N ASP A 40 7.27 9.89 10.33
CA ASP A 40 5.99 10.27 10.93
C ASP A 40 4.83 10.19 9.90
N CYS A 41 5.08 10.59 8.64
CA CYS A 41 4.09 10.46 7.57
C CYS A 41 3.78 9.00 7.22
N LEU A 42 4.78 8.13 7.18
CA LEU A 42 4.61 6.71 6.90
C LEU A 42 3.83 6.00 8.01
N ASP A 43 4.20 6.26 9.27
CA ASP A 43 3.50 5.70 10.43
C ASP A 43 2.06 6.16 10.47
N TYR A 44 1.81 7.47 10.24
CA TYR A 44 0.46 8.00 10.21
C TYR A 44 -0.39 7.41 9.07
N PHE A 45 0.20 7.18 7.90
CA PHE A 45 -0.47 6.49 6.80
C PHE A 45 -0.93 5.08 7.22
N LEU A 46 -0.03 4.32 7.85
CA LEU A 46 -0.33 2.96 8.32
C LEU A 46 -1.47 2.95 9.35
N TYR A 47 -1.43 3.86 10.33
CA TYR A 47 -2.51 3.98 11.32
C TYR A 47 -3.85 4.32 10.66
N LEU A 48 -3.88 5.25 9.69
CA LEU A 48 -5.10 5.58 8.96
C LEU A 48 -5.67 4.37 8.20
N VAL A 49 -4.82 3.58 7.54
CA VAL A 49 -5.27 2.37 6.84
C VAL A 49 -5.82 1.35 7.82
N LEU A 50 -5.10 1.09 8.92
CA LEU A 50 -5.54 0.12 9.94
C LEU A 50 -6.87 0.53 10.58
N ASP A 51 -7.02 1.79 10.98
CA ASP A 51 -8.26 2.33 11.55
C ASP A 51 -9.44 2.17 10.56
N GLN A 52 -9.20 2.39 9.27
CA GLN A 52 -10.22 2.20 8.23
C GLN A 52 -10.60 0.73 8.04
N LEU A 53 -9.65 -0.20 8.15
CA LEU A 53 -9.87 -1.64 8.05
C LEU A 53 -10.57 -2.24 9.27
N GLU A 54 -10.25 -1.76 10.47
CA GLU A 54 -10.82 -2.27 11.72
C GLU A 54 -12.22 -1.72 12.00
N GLY A 55 -12.48 -0.47 11.59
CA GLY A 55 -13.69 0.23 12.01
C GLY A 55 -14.98 -0.08 11.24
N ARG A 56 -14.95 -0.76 10.07
CA ARG A 56 -16.03 -0.57 9.06
C ARG A 56 -16.35 -1.80 8.18
N GLY A 57 -17.64 -1.97 7.82
CA GLY A 57 -18.16 -3.03 6.94
C GLY A 57 -17.80 -2.87 5.45
N GLU A 58 -18.11 -3.88 4.62
CA GLU A 58 -17.64 -4.07 3.23
C GLU A 58 -17.63 -2.81 2.34
N TYR A 59 -18.69 -1.99 2.36
CA TYR A 59 -18.81 -0.80 1.50
C TYR A 59 -17.64 0.20 1.67
N LYS A 60 -17.09 0.32 2.88
CA LYS A 60 -15.99 1.26 3.15
C LYS A 60 -14.62 0.65 2.88
N THR A 61 -14.53 -0.68 2.73
CA THR A 61 -13.30 -1.35 2.31
C THR A 61 -13.04 -1.09 0.83
N GLN A 62 -14.08 -1.04 -0.01
CA GLN A 62 -13.92 -0.67 -1.43
C GLN A 62 -13.41 0.77 -1.61
N GLU A 63 -13.90 1.72 -0.81
CA GLU A 63 -13.41 3.11 -0.83
C GLU A 63 -11.93 3.20 -0.48
N LEU A 64 -11.49 2.44 0.54
CA LEU A 64 -10.08 2.33 0.90
C LEU A 64 -9.25 1.71 -0.25
N VAL A 65 -9.74 0.64 -0.87
CA VAL A 65 -9.08 0.02 -2.03
C VAL A 65 -8.91 1.04 -3.16
N ASP A 66 -9.95 1.80 -3.49
CA ASP A 66 -9.89 2.83 -4.53
C ASP A 66 -8.87 3.94 -4.20
N GLN A 67 -8.77 4.33 -2.92
CA GLN A 67 -7.77 5.30 -2.47
C GLN A 67 -6.34 4.74 -2.58
N LEU A 68 -6.12 3.49 -2.18
CA LEU A 68 -4.81 2.82 -2.28
C LEU A 68 -4.37 2.64 -3.74
N MET A 69 -5.29 2.28 -4.65
CA MET A 69 -5.00 2.21 -6.09
C MET A 69 -4.57 3.56 -6.66
N ARG A 70 -5.17 4.67 -6.20
CA ARG A 70 -4.76 6.02 -6.59
C ARG A 70 -3.36 6.37 -6.08
N CYS A 71 -3.03 5.94 -4.85
CA CYS A 71 -1.69 6.12 -4.27
C CYS A 71 -0.64 5.33 -5.08
N GLU A 72 -0.92 4.07 -5.40
CA GLU A 72 -0.08 3.22 -6.26
C GLU A 72 0.16 3.85 -7.63
N ALA A 73 -0.91 4.28 -8.30
CA ALA A 73 -0.84 4.91 -9.63
C ALA A 73 -0.02 6.20 -9.58
N TYR A 74 -0.15 6.99 -8.51
CA TYR A 74 0.66 8.19 -8.30
C TYR A 74 2.15 7.85 -8.13
N CYS A 75 2.51 6.90 -7.26
CA CYS A 75 3.90 6.48 -7.09
C CYS A 75 4.52 5.94 -8.39
N LYS A 76 3.78 5.15 -9.17
CA LYS A 76 4.20 4.69 -10.50
C LYS A 76 4.49 5.86 -11.45
N LYS A 77 3.60 6.86 -11.48
CA LYS A 77 3.79 8.08 -12.28
C LYS A 77 5.04 8.85 -11.85
N GLU A 78 5.31 8.90 -10.55
CA GLU A 78 6.46 9.58 -9.96
C GLU A 78 7.77 8.78 -10.04
N LEU A 79 7.74 7.59 -10.66
CA LEU A 79 8.83 6.62 -10.74
C LEU A 79 9.32 6.11 -9.37
N ASP A 80 8.49 6.22 -8.34
CA ASP A 80 8.78 5.74 -7.00
C ASP A 80 8.33 4.27 -6.86
N ARG A 81 9.23 3.36 -7.25
CA ARG A 81 8.96 1.91 -7.24
C ARG A 81 8.73 1.38 -5.83
N LEU A 82 9.45 1.89 -4.83
CA LEU A 82 9.38 1.42 -3.45
C LEU A 82 7.94 1.52 -2.91
N HIS A 83 7.35 2.72 -3.01
CA HIS A 83 6.00 2.95 -2.51
C HIS A 83 4.92 2.35 -3.43
N ALA A 84 5.15 2.31 -4.74
CA ALA A 84 4.25 1.61 -5.65
C ALA A 84 4.10 0.12 -5.30
N ASP A 85 5.21 -0.58 -5.06
CA ASP A 85 5.21 -2.01 -4.71
C ASP A 85 4.62 -2.25 -3.31
N PHE A 86 4.85 -1.32 -2.38
CA PHE A 86 4.21 -1.32 -1.07
C PHE A 86 2.68 -1.24 -1.18
N PHE A 87 2.14 -0.27 -1.93
CA PHE A 87 0.69 -0.15 -2.10
C PHE A 87 0.08 -1.33 -2.85
N ALA A 88 0.76 -1.86 -3.87
CA ALA A 88 0.32 -3.06 -4.58
C ALA A 88 0.23 -4.28 -3.63
N THR A 89 1.20 -4.45 -2.74
CA THR A 89 1.21 -5.53 -1.74
C THR A 89 0.10 -5.34 -0.72
N LEU A 90 -0.09 -4.12 -0.21
CA LEU A 90 -1.15 -3.79 0.73
C LEU A 90 -2.55 -4.05 0.14
N LEU A 91 -2.75 -3.68 -1.12
CA LEU A 91 -3.98 -3.99 -1.86
C LEU A 91 -4.23 -5.50 -1.94
N GLN A 92 -3.22 -6.30 -2.31
CA GLN A 92 -3.34 -7.76 -2.35
C GLN A 92 -3.73 -8.34 -0.98
N LEU A 93 -3.14 -7.85 0.11
CA LEU A 93 -3.45 -8.30 1.47
C LEU A 93 -4.89 -7.95 1.88
N ILE A 94 -5.34 -6.73 1.60
CA ILE A 94 -6.71 -6.30 1.89
C ILE A 94 -7.69 -7.14 1.08
N SER A 95 -7.43 -7.32 -0.21
CA SER A 95 -8.27 -8.13 -1.07
C SER A 95 -8.37 -9.58 -0.65
N ALA A 96 -7.26 -10.18 -0.20
CA ALA A 96 -7.27 -11.53 0.35
C ALA A 96 -8.06 -11.61 1.67
N LYS A 97 -7.92 -10.62 2.56
CA LYS A 97 -8.59 -10.59 3.87
C LYS A 97 -10.11 -10.39 3.75
N TYR A 98 -10.56 -9.56 2.81
CA TYR A 98 -11.97 -9.19 2.65
C TYR A 98 -12.63 -9.82 1.41
N ASN A 99 -11.97 -10.79 0.76
CA ASN A 99 -12.47 -11.50 -0.42
C ASN A 99 -12.88 -10.57 -1.59
N ILE A 100 -12.14 -9.48 -1.78
CA ILE A 100 -12.38 -8.50 -2.86
C ILE A 100 -11.60 -8.96 -4.09
N THR A 101 -12.26 -9.17 -5.24
CA THR A 101 -11.52 -9.59 -6.43
C THR A 101 -10.69 -8.44 -7.03
N MET A 102 -9.37 -8.60 -7.07
CA MET A 102 -8.44 -7.65 -7.72
C MET A 102 -8.32 -7.81 -9.23
N LEU A 103 -8.77 -8.96 -9.77
CA LEU A 103 -8.82 -9.27 -11.19
C LEU A 103 -10.29 -9.47 -11.59
N ARG A 104 -10.65 -9.32 -12.88
CA ARG A 104 -11.99 -9.72 -13.35
C ARG A 104 -12.16 -11.24 -13.16
N GLY A 105 -12.85 -11.63 -12.09
CA GLY A 105 -13.10 -13.02 -11.70
C GLY A 105 -13.86 -13.09 -10.37
N LYS A 106 -14.30 -14.28 -9.97
CA LYS A 106 -14.80 -14.49 -8.60
C LYS A 106 -13.59 -14.65 -7.67
N ALA A 107 -13.59 -13.96 -6.54
CA ALA A 107 -12.63 -14.23 -5.48
C ALA A 107 -12.91 -15.65 -4.94
N SER A 108 -11.85 -16.46 -4.82
CA SER A 108 -11.95 -17.83 -4.31
C SER A 108 -11.83 -17.80 -2.78
N GLU A 109 -12.66 -18.56 -2.09
CA GLU A 109 -12.55 -18.69 -0.64
C GLU A 109 -11.21 -19.35 -0.26
N ARG A 110 -10.71 -19.06 0.95
CA ARG A 110 -9.43 -19.60 1.44
C ARG A 110 -9.37 -21.12 1.35
N ALA A 111 -10.45 -21.83 1.71
CA ALA A 111 -10.50 -23.29 1.66
C ALA A 111 -10.40 -23.83 0.23
N GLU A 112 -11.06 -23.16 -0.73
CA GLU A 112 -10.98 -23.51 -2.15
C GLU A 112 -9.57 -23.24 -2.70
N PHE A 113 -8.96 -22.11 -2.32
CA PHE A 113 -7.58 -21.80 -2.66
C PHE A 113 -6.62 -22.85 -2.11
N GLU A 114 -6.72 -23.24 -0.84
CA GLU A 114 -5.82 -24.23 -0.23
C GLU A 114 -5.92 -25.60 -0.93
N GLN A 115 -7.12 -26.00 -1.36
CA GLN A 115 -7.32 -27.21 -2.16
C GLN A 115 -6.75 -27.09 -3.58
N SER A 116 -6.91 -25.95 -4.24
CA SER A 116 -6.31 -25.69 -5.55
C SER A 116 -4.79 -25.66 -5.45
N TRP A 117 -4.25 -24.97 -4.45
CA TRP A 117 -2.82 -24.81 -4.22
C TRP A 117 -2.12 -26.13 -3.94
N LYS A 118 -2.80 -27.09 -3.31
CA LYS A 118 -2.28 -28.46 -3.17
C LYS A 118 -1.99 -29.09 -4.54
N ARG A 119 -2.94 -29.01 -5.48
CA ARG A 119 -2.75 -29.51 -6.86
C ARG A 119 -1.66 -28.74 -7.61
N THR A 120 -1.65 -27.41 -7.48
CA THR A 120 -0.62 -26.57 -8.10
C THR A 120 0.78 -26.88 -7.58
N ARG A 121 0.96 -27.13 -6.28
CA ARG A 121 2.26 -27.53 -5.71
C ARG A 121 2.75 -28.85 -6.31
N GLU A 122 1.86 -29.84 -6.40
CA GLU A 122 2.17 -31.12 -7.02
C GLU A 122 2.58 -30.95 -8.49
N GLU A 123 1.90 -30.09 -9.26
CA GLU A 123 2.27 -29.77 -10.65
C GLU A 123 3.60 -29.03 -10.78
N LEU A 124 3.92 -28.15 -9.84
CA LEU A 124 5.19 -27.40 -9.81
C LEU A 124 6.36 -28.20 -9.24
N GLY A 125 6.11 -29.40 -8.69
CA GLY A 125 7.13 -30.22 -8.04
C GLY A 125 7.67 -29.62 -6.74
N ILE A 126 6.86 -28.83 -6.02
CA ILE A 126 7.18 -28.20 -4.73
C ILE A 126 6.53 -28.96 -3.57
#